data_AF-A0A441TNY8-F1
#
_entry.id   AF-A0A441TNY8-F1
#
_cell.length_a   1.000
_cell.length_b   1.000
_cell.length_c   1.000
_cell.angle_alpha   90.00
_cell.angle_beta   90.00
_cell.angle_gamma   90.00
#
_symmetry.space_group_name_H-M   'P 1'
#
loop_
_entity.id
_entity.type
_entity.pdbx_description
1 polymer ?
#
loop_
_entity_poly.entity_id
_entity_poly.type
_entity_poly.pdbx_seq_one_letter_code
_entity_poly.pdbx_strand_id
1 'polypeptide(L)' 'MQSMSAKDAKYGFGRLIDLARSEPVTVEKHGRPVVVVIAVEEYERLRASNAATSSAEGRLKPIAKRGRAERHE' A
#
# COMPACT_ATOMS: atom_id res chain seq x y z
N MET A 1 3.76 13.81 7.16
CA MET A 1 4.30 12.44 7.05
C MET A 1 5.71 12.47 7.61
N GLN A 2 5.88 11.85 8.77
CA GLN A 2 7.16 11.82 9.46
C GLN A 2 7.95 10.58 9.04
N SER A 3 9.28 10.61 9.12
CA SER A 3 10.12 9.42 8.98
C SER A 3 10.94 9.16 10.26
N MET A 4 11.20 7.89 10.54
CA MET A 4 12.10 7.46 11.60
C MET A 4 12.91 6.23 11.20
N SER A 5 14.11 6.08 11.75
CA SER A 5 14.91 4.90 11.47
C SER A 5 14.35 3.66 12.17
N ALA A 6 14.61 2.47 11.64
CA ALA A 6 14.24 1.21 12.29
C ALA A 6 14.88 1.06 13.69
N LYS A 7 16.05 1.69 13.90
CA LYS A 7 16.71 1.74 15.19
C LYS A 7 15.90 2.59 16.18
N ASP A 8 15.46 3.78 15.77
CA ASP A 8 14.69 4.69 16.62
C ASP A 8 13.29 4.11 16.91
N ALA A 9 12.66 3.48 15.91
CA ALA A 9 11.42 2.76 16.07
C ALA A 9 11.52 1.63 17.11
N LYS A 10 12.62 0.87 17.10
CA LYS A 10 12.87 -0.20 18.07
C LYS A 10 13.03 0.33 19.50
N TYR A 11 13.79 1.41 19.69
CA TYR A 11 14.07 1.95 21.03
C TYR A 11 12.97 2.88 21.56
N GLY A 12 12.18 3.48 20.66
CA GLY A 12 11.13 4.46 20.96
C GLY A 12 9.75 3.98 20.54
N PHE A 13 9.43 2.68 20.70
CA PHE A 13 8.19 2.12 20.19
C PHE A 13 6.93 2.82 20.72
N GLY A 14 6.89 3.19 22.00
CA GLY A 14 5.78 3.99 22.55
C GLY A 14 5.62 5.34 21.85
N ARG A 15 6.73 6.06 21.65
CA ARG A 15 6.74 7.31 20.90
C ARG A 15 6.29 7.12 19.44
N LEU A 16 6.70 6.03 18.79
CA LEU A 16 6.23 5.68 17.45
C LEU A 16 4.71 5.51 17.41
N ILE A 17 4.12 4.84 18.41
CA ILE A 17 2.65 4.69 18.50
C ILE A 17 1.98 6.06 18.63
N ASP A 18 2.46 6.92 19.53
CA ASP A 18 1.88 8.24 19.75
C ASP A 18 1.92 9.10 18.48
N LEU A 19 3.04 9.05 17.75
CA LEU A 19 3.23 9.74 16.48
C LEU A 19 2.31 9.16 15.40
N ALA A 20 2.25 7.83 15.25
CA ALA A 20 1.42 7.14 14.26
C ALA A 20 -0.08 7.36 14.45
N ARG A 21 -0.52 7.64 15.69
CA ARG A 21 -1.90 8.04 15.99
C ARG A 21 -2.23 9.46 15.53
N SER A 22 -1.22 10.33 15.44
CA SER A 22 -1.39 11.74 15.06
C SER A 22 -1.21 11.95 13.56
N GLU A 23 -0.22 11.30 12.95
CA GLU A 23 0.03 11.32 11.51
C GLU A 23 0.75 10.05 11.03
N PRO A 24 0.73 9.71 9.74
CA PRO A 24 1.48 8.58 9.20
C PRO A 24 2.99 8.72 9.40
N VAL A 25 3.61 7.65 9.90
CA VAL A 25 5.06 7.57 10.13
C VAL A 25 5.69 6.51 9.24
N THR A 26 6.65 6.90 8.41
CA THR A 26 7.48 5.99 7.62
C THR A 26 8.65 5.50 8.45
N VAL A 27 8.83 4.19 8.54
CA VAL A 27 10.03 3.59 9.13
C VAL A 27 11.00 3.24 8.01
N GLU A 28 12.25 3.65 8.17
CA GLU A 28 13.33 3.44 7.20
C GLU A 28 14.38 2.46 7.72
N LYS A 29 14.88 1.61 6.84
CA LYS A 29 16.03 0.75 7.10
C LYS A 29 17.15 1.12 6.13
N HIS A 30 18.31 1.51 6.66
CA HIS A 30 19.46 1.99 5.87
C HIS A 30 19.07 3.10 4.87
N GLY A 31 18.23 4.05 5.29
CA GLY A 31 17.76 5.17 4.46
C GLY A 31 16.75 4.78 3.38
N ARG A 32 16.19 3.57 3.43
CA ARG A 32 15.13 3.13 2.51
C ARG A 32 13.82 2.97 3.27
N PRO A 33 12.70 3.54 2.80
CA PRO A 33 11.40 3.34 3.42
C PRO A 33 11.01 1.86 3.30
N VAL A 34 10.64 1.24 4.42
CA VAL A 34 10.29 -0.19 4.46
C VAL A 34 8.86 -0.44 4.94
N VAL A 35 8.35 0.37 5.87
CA VAL A 35 6.97 0.28 6.36
C VAL A 35 6.42 1.66 6.67
N VAL A 36 5.09 1.80 6.65
CA VAL A 36 4.37 2.97 7.14
C VAL A 36 3.48 2.52 8.28
N VAL A 37 3.52 3.23 9.41
CA VAL A 37 2.71 2.98 10.60
C VAL A 37 1.67 4.10 10.71
N ILE A 38 0.43 3.71 10.89
CA ILE A 38 -0.75 4.59 11.04
C ILE A 38 -1.64 4.04 12.16
N ALA A 39 -2.54 4.89 12.65
CA ALA A 39 -3.65 4.48 13.50
C ALA A 39 -4.48 3.38 12.83
N VAL A 40 -4.99 2.44 13.63
CA VAL A 40 -5.82 1.32 13.13
C VAL A 40 -7.09 1.86 12.46
N GLU A 41 -7.68 2.90 13.01
CA GLU A 41 -8.87 3.55 12.47
C GLU A 41 -8.62 4.14 11.08
N GLU A 42 -7.43 4.71 10.85
CA GLU A 42 -7.04 5.21 9.52
C GLU A 42 -6.78 4.06 8.55
N TYR A 43 -6.12 2.99 9.01
CA TYR A 43 -5.92 1.80 8.19
C TYR A 43 -7.25 1.21 7.71
N GLU A 44 -8.22 1.06 8.60
CA GLU A 44 -9.53 0.51 8.23
C GLU A 44 -10.31 1.45 7.28
N ARG A 45 -10.21 2.78 7.44
CA ARG A 45 -10.77 3.74 6.47
C ARG A 45 -10.19 3.58 5.08
N LEU A 46 -8.86 3.49 4.97
CA LEU A 46 -8.16 3.29 3.69
C LEU A 46 -8.52 1.93 3.08
N ARG A 47 -8.57 0.90 3.90
CA ARG A 47 -8.92 -0.46 3.47
C ARG A 47 -10.35 -0.55 2.95
N ALA A 48 -11.32 0.06 3.64
CA ALA A 48 -12.71 0.12 3.20
C ALA A 48 -12.87 0.89 1.88
N SER A 49 -12.15 2.00 1.73
CA SER A 49 -12.15 2.80 0.48
C SER A 49 -11.58 2.01 -0.70
N ASN A 50 -10.54 1.22 -0.47
CA ASN A 50 -9.95 0.37 -1.51
C ASN A 50 -10.87 -0.80 -1.90
N ALA A 51 -11.62 -1.37 -0.95
CA ALA A 51 -12.60 -2.40 -1.23
C ALA A 51 -13.73 -1.89 -2.16
N ALA A 52 -14.20 -0.65 -1.96
CA ALA A 52 -15.20 -0.03 -2.83
C ALA A 52 -14.70 0.13 -4.28
N THR A 53 -13.46 0.58 -4.48
CA THR A 53 -12.86 0.75 -5.82
C THR A 53 -12.60 -0.57 -6.55
N SER A 54 -12.17 -1.61 -5.83
CA SER A 54 -11.88 -2.93 -6.43
C SER A 54 -13.09 -3.62 -7.07
N SER A 55 -14.32 -3.26 -6.66
CA SER A 55 -15.55 -3.76 -7.28
C SER A 55 -15.86 -3.13 -8.65
N ALA A 56 -15.28 -1.97 -8.95
CA ALA A 56 -15.48 -1.25 -10.21
C ALA A 56 -14.46 -1.63 -11.30
N GLU A 57 -13.24 -2.04 -10.92
CA GLU A 57 -12.14 -2.34 -11.87
C GLU A 57 -12.20 -3.75 -12.49
N GLY A 58 -13.08 -4.63 -12.02
CA GLY A 58 -13.29 -5.97 -12.59
C GLY A 58 -13.96 -6.01 -13.98
N ARG A 59 -14.28 -4.86 -14.59
CA ARG A 59 -15.02 -4.77 -15.88
C ARG A 59 -14.14 -4.46 -17.09
N LEU A 60 -12.84 -4.78 -17.05
CA LEU A 60 -11.98 -4.70 -18.22
C LEU A 60 -12.22 -5.92 -19.13
N LYS A 61 -12.60 -5.60 -20.37
CA LYS A 61 -13.25 -6.46 -21.37
C LYS A 61 -12.39 -7.67 -21.80
N PRO A 62 -13.01 -8.80 -22.17
CA PRO A 62 -12.28 -9.95 -22.72
C PRO A 62 -11.55 -9.53 -23.99
N ILE A 63 -10.23 -9.78 -24.01
CA ILE A 63 -9.39 -9.64 -25.20
C ILE A 63 -9.97 -10.49 -26.33
N ALA A 64 -10.55 -9.82 -27.33
CA ALA A 64 -11.05 -10.47 -28.53
C ALA A 64 -9.93 -11.26 -29.22
N LYS A 65 -10.17 -12.55 -29.45
CA LYS A 65 -9.32 -13.43 -30.26
C LYS A 65 -9.16 -12.82 -31.65
N ARG A 66 -8.04 -12.16 -31.92
CA ARG A 66 -7.62 -11.85 -33.28
C ARG A 66 -7.11 -13.14 -33.90
N GLY A 67 -7.96 -13.73 -34.74
CA GLY A 67 -7.57 -14.82 -35.60
C GLY A 67 -6.64 -14.38 -36.73
N ARG A 68 -6.16 -15.42 -37.43
CA ARG A 68 -5.59 -15.45 -38.78
C ARG A 68 -4.07 -15.31 -38.89
N ALA A 69 -3.43 -16.46 -39.05
CA ALA A 69 -2.39 -16.65 -40.06
C ALA A 69 -2.36 -18.13 -40.44
N GLU A 70 -3.24 -18.50 -41.39
CA GLU A 70 -2.96 -19.59 -42.31
C GLU A 70 -1.62 -19.25 -43.00
N ARG A 71 -0.60 -20.09 -42.80
CA ARG A 71 0.57 -20.12 -43.68
C ARG A 71 0.62 -21.48 -44.33
N HIS A 72 0.40 -21.41 -45.63
CA HIS A 72 0.75 -22.33 -46.70
C HIS A 72 1.81 -23.40 -46.34
N GLU A 73 1.48 -24.65 -46.69
CA GLU A 73 2.24 -25.41 -47.68
C GLU A 73 1.27 -26.21 -48.56
#